data_AF-A0A3Q9WLJ2-F1
#
_entry.id   AF-A0A3Q9WLJ2-F1
#
_cell.length_a   1.000
_cell.length_b   1.000
_cell.length_c   1.000
_cell.angle_alpha   90.00
_cell.angle_beta   90.00
_cell.angle_gamma   90.00
#
_symmetry.space_group_name_H-M   'P 1'
#
loop_
_entity.id
_entity.type
_entity.pdbx_description
1 polymer ?
#
loop_
_entity_poly.entity_id
_entity_poly.type
_entity_poly.pdbx_seq_one_letter_code
_entity_poly.pdbx_strand_id
1 'polypeptide(L)'
;MAVLGADIAWQCLAFGRLHEILVLIEPVPMGVGTRLLDVPGGTDVRRSLGEYGHEMKLWLDVVPRSLRPPVLSDRRALPTMDR
;
A
#
# COMPACT_ATOMS: atom_id res chain seq x y z
N MET A 1 11.32 12.27 7.61
CA MET A 1 10.84 10.90 7.86
C MET A 1 10.65 10.73 9.36
N ALA A 2 9.46 10.33 9.81
CA ALA A 2 9.13 10.11 11.21
C ALA A 2 8.50 8.72 11.36
N VAL A 3 8.65 8.10 12.53
CA VAL A 3 7.97 6.83 12.86
C VAL A 3 6.62 7.17 13.49
N LEU A 4 5.54 6.67 12.91
CA LEU A 4 4.18 6.84 13.43
C LEU A 4 3.64 5.49 13.90
N GLY A 5 2.94 5.49 15.04
CA GLY A 5 2.11 4.34 15.42
C GLY A 5 0.97 4.14 14.41
N ALA A 6 0.49 2.90 14.27
CA ALA A 6 -0.53 2.53 13.29
C ALA A 6 -1.80 3.39 13.35
N ASP A 7 -2.26 3.74 14.58
CA ASP A 7 -3.43 4.59 14.78
C ASP A 7 -3.24 6.02 14.26
N ILE A 8 -2.11 6.65 14.57
CA ILE A 8 -1.78 7.98 14.07
C ILE A 8 -1.56 7.97 12.55
N ALA A 9 -0.93 6.92 12.01
CA ALA A 9 -0.78 6.76 10.58
C ALA A 9 -2.15 6.67 9.87
N TRP A 10 -3.09 5.93 10.45
CA TRP A 10 -4.47 5.86 9.96
C TRP A 10 -5.16 7.23 10.00
N GLN A 11 -5.05 7.99 11.10
CA GLN A 11 -5.63 9.33 11.18
C GLN A 11 -5.06 10.26 10.11
N CYS A 12 -3.73 10.28 9.94
CA CYS A 12 -3.08 11.09 8.91
C CYS A 12 -3.53 10.70 7.49
N LEU A 13 -3.74 9.41 7.24
CA LEU A 13 -4.28 8.91 5.98
C LEU A 13 -5.74 9.37 5.77
N ALA A 14 -6.58 9.25 6.79
CA ALA A 14 -7.98 9.66 6.76
C ALA A 14 -8.15 11.17 6.50
N PHE A 15 -7.26 12.00 7.04
CA PHE A 15 -7.22 13.44 6.79
C PHE A 15 -6.50 13.85 5.48
N GLY A 16 -6.01 12.89 4.68
CA GLY A 16 -5.27 13.18 3.45
C GLY A 16 -3.93 13.88 3.68
N ARG A 17 -3.34 13.72 4.88
CA ARG A 17 -2.05 14.33 5.26
C ARG A 17 -0.88 13.36 5.13
N LEU A 18 -1.16 12.06 5.01
CA LEU A 18 -0.15 11.04 4.76
C LEU A 18 0.05 10.85 3.26
N HIS A 19 1.27 11.15 2.79
CA HIS A 19 1.63 11.09 1.37
C HIS A 19 2.44 9.85 1.02
N GLU A 20 3.17 9.31 1.99
CA GLU A 20 4.14 8.25 1.79
C GLU A 20 4.24 7.36 3.04
N ILE A 21 4.42 6.06 2.84
CA ILE A 21 4.64 5.06 3.89
C ILE A 21 5.83 4.18 3.49
N LEU A 22 6.83 4.10 4.38
CA LEU A 22 7.90 3.12 4.29
C LEU A 22 7.62 1.97 5.25
N VAL A 23 7.54 0.75 4.72
CA VAL A 23 7.43 -0.49 5.50
C VAL A 23 8.76 -1.24 5.42
N LEU A 24 9.34 -1.50 6.59
CA LEU A 24 10.50 -2.39 6.72
C LEU A 24 9.98 -3.78 7.09
N ILE A 25 10.27 -4.77 6.24
CA ILE A 25 9.81 -6.15 6.40
C ILE A 25 11.02 -6.99 6.80
N GLU A 26 10.95 -7.56 7.99
CA GLU A 26 11.93 -8.51 8.50
C GLU A 26 11.33 -9.93 8.49
N PRO A 27 12.03 -10.95 7.95
CA PRO A 27 11.53 -12.32 7.86
C PRO A 27 11.67 -13.06 9.20
N VAL A 28 10.90 -12.63 10.20
CA VAL A 28 10.84 -13.28 11.52
C VAL A 28 9.58 -14.14 11.67
N PRO A 29 9.63 -15.25 12.44
CA PRO A 29 8.44 -16.00 12.82
C PRO A 29 7.55 -15.14 13.73
N MET A 30 6.58 -14.46 13.14
CA MET A 30 5.44 -13.88 13.85
C MET A 30 4.27 -14.85 13.74
N GLY A 31 3.45 -14.94 14.80
CA GLY A 31 2.21 -15.70 14.78
C GLY A 31 1.18 -15.11 13.81
N VAL A 32 -0.07 -14.94 14.25
CA VAL A 32 -1.15 -14.44 13.37
C VAL A 32 -0.90 -13.01 12.83
N GLY A 33 0.04 -12.28 13.45
CA GLY A 33 0.36 -10.90 13.08
C GLY A 33 -0.78 -9.93 13.43
N THR A 34 -0.58 -8.67 13.11
CA THR A 34 -1.62 -7.63 13.17
C THR A 34 -1.65 -6.86 11.85
N ARG A 35 -2.77 -6.23 11.52
CA ARG A 35 -2.85 -5.36 10.35
C ARG A 35 -1.98 -4.13 10.58
N LEU A 36 -1.08 -3.86 9.64
CA LEU A 36 -0.23 -2.66 9.67
C LEU A 36 -1.07 -1.37 9.58
N LEU A 37 -2.12 -1.40 8.75
CA LEU A 37 -3.12 -0.34 8.63
C LEU A 37 -4.49 -1.00 8.48
N ASP A 38 -5.46 -0.59 9.29
CA ASP A 38 -6.84 -1.07 9.19
C ASP A 38 -7.70 0.02 8.53
N VAL A 39 -7.73 0.02 7.20
CA VAL A 39 -8.44 1.03 6.39
C VAL A 39 -9.67 0.37 5.75
N PRO A 40 -10.90 0.64 6.23
CA PRO A 40 -12.11 0.12 5.61
C PRO A 40 -12.22 0.56 4.14
N GLY A 41 -12.36 -0.42 3.23
CA GLY A 41 -12.41 -0.17 1.79
C GLY A 41 -11.04 0.13 1.13
N GLY A 42 -9.97 0.15 1.92
CA GLY A 42 -8.60 0.40 1.46
C GLY A 42 -8.32 1.84 1.05
N THR A 43 -7.08 2.07 0.63
CA THR A 43 -6.62 3.30 -0.03
C THR A 43 -5.82 2.93 -1.26
N ASP A 44 -5.84 3.79 -2.28
CA ASP A 44 -5.01 3.57 -3.47
C ASP A 44 -3.58 4.01 -3.17
N VAL A 45 -2.63 3.16 -3.57
CA VAL A 45 -1.20 3.43 -3.43
C VAL A 45 -0.47 3.06 -4.71
N ARG A 46 0.58 3.82 -5.03
CA ARG A 46 1.64 3.33 -5.91
C ARG A 46 2.69 2.66 -5.04
N ARG A 47 3.19 1.50 -5.48
CA ARG A 47 4.17 0.73 -4.71
C ARG A 47 5.48 0.57 -5.46
N SER A 48 6.58 0.62 -4.72
CA SER A 48 7.89 0.18 -5.20
C SER A 48 8.57 -0.68 -4.13
N LEU A 49 9.47 -1.54 -4.58
CA LEU A 49 10.24 -2.44 -3.73
C LEU A 49 11.71 -2.05 -3.81
N GLY A 50 12.39 -2.13 -2.67
CA GLY A 50 13.84 -2.05 -2.58
C GLY A 50 14.36 -3.14 -1.66
N GLU A 51 15.48 -3.75 -2.04
CA GLU A 51 16.16 -4.77 -1.24
C GLU A 51 17.42 -4.17 -0.62
N TYR A 52 17.65 -4.42 0.67
CA TYR A 52 18.91 -4.07 1.36
C TYR A 52 19.25 -5.18 2.37
N GLY A 53 20.17 -6.08 2.00
CA GLY A 53 20.56 -7.20 2.86
C GLY A 53 19.42 -8.19 3.06
N HIS A 54 19.08 -8.50 4.32
CA HIS A 54 17.97 -9.40 4.67
C HIS A 54 16.62 -8.69 4.82
N GLU A 55 16.61 -7.35 4.78
CA GLU A 55 15.42 -6.52 4.94
C GLU A 55 14.80 -6.17 3.58
N MET A 56 13.49 -6.31 3.47
CA MET A 56 12.74 -5.81 2.32
C MET A 56 12.05 -4.48 2.66
N LYS A 57 12.27 -3.48 1.81
CA LYS A 57 11.64 -2.17 1.91
C LYS A 57 10.49 -2.08 0.92
N LEU A 58 9.28 -1.89 1.43
CA LEU A 58 8.10 -1.60 0.64
C LEU A 58 7.77 -0.11 0.79
N TRP A 59 7.90 0.63 -0.31
CA TRP A 59 7.55 2.04 -0.39
C TRP A 59 6.14 2.18 -0.96
N LEU A 60 5.30 2.97 -0.31
CA LEU A 60 3.92 3.21 -0.72
C LEU A 60 3.66 4.71 -0.83
N ASP A 61 3.47 5.21 -2.04
CA ASP A 61 2.97 6.57 -2.27
C ASP A 61 1.45 6.53 -2.23
N VAL A 62 0.84 7.33 -1.35
CA VAL A 62 -0.62 7.45 -1.25
C VAL A 62 -1.12 8.25 -2.44
N VAL A 63 -2.06 7.68 -3.20
CA VAL A 63 -2.70 8.37 -4.31
C VAL A 63 -3.92 9.11 -3.78
N PRO A 64 -4.02 10.44 -3.97
CA PRO A 64 -5.20 11.20 -3.60
C PRO A 64 -6.45 10.61 -4.25
N ARG A 65 -7.55 10.49 -3.50
CA ARG A 65 -8.83 9.97 -4.02
C ARG A 65 -9.34 10.71 -5.26
N SER A 66 -9.01 11.99 -5.42
CA SER A 66 -9.34 12.80 -6.60
C SER A 66 -8.64 12.33 -7.89
N LEU A 67 -7.54 11.58 -7.77
CA LEU A 67 -6.74 11.06 -8.89
C LEU A 67 -7.01 9.57 -9.13
N ARG A 68 -8.03 9.00 -8.48
CA ARG A 68 -8.40 7.59 -8.64
C ARG A 68 -8.95 7.37 -10.07
N PRO A 69 -8.34 6.50 -10.89
CA PRO A 69 -8.95 6.11 -12.15
C PRO A 69 -10.25 5.35 -11.88
N PRO A 70 -11.29 5.48 -12.73
CA PRO A 70 -12.51 4.71 -12.57
C PRO A 70 -12.18 3.21 -12.56
N VAL A 71 -12.72 2.47 -11.58
CA VAL A 71 -12.57 1.02 -11.52
C VAL A 71 -13.25 0.41 -12.74
N LEU A 72 -12.45 -0.10 -13.68
CA LEU A 72 -12.96 -0.87 -14.81
C LEU A 72 -13.53 -2.18 -14.26
N SER A 73 -14.84 -2.24 -14.11
CA SER A 73 -15.56 -3.40 -13.56
C SER A 73 -15.76 -4.55 -14.56
N ASP A 74 -15.13 -4.51 -15.74
CA ASP A 74 -15.30 -5.53 -16.77
C ASP A 74 -14.02 -6.33 -17.03
N ARG A 75 -13.96 -7.54 -16.48
CA ARG A 75 -12.90 -8.55 -16.74
C ARG A 75 -13.16 -9.35 -18.03
N ARG A 76 -13.93 -8.83 -18.99
CA ARG A 76 -14.28 -9.55 -20.22
C ARG A 76 -13.79 -8.83 -21.47
N ALA A 77 -12.48 -8.92 -21.73
CA ALA A 77 -11.89 -9.06 -23.07
C ALA A 77 -10.36 -8.94 -22.97
N LEU A 78 -9.66 -10.05 -22.77
CA LEU A 78 -8.33 -10.19 -23.37
C LEU A 78 -8.57 -10.73 -24.78
N PRO A 79 -8.30 -9.98 -25.86
CA PRO A 79 -8.29 -10.57 -27.19
C PRO A 79 -7.13 -11.57 -27.25
N THR A 80 -7.46 -12.81 -27.60
CA THR A 80 -6.49 -13.85 -27.95
C THR A 80 -5.64 -13.33 -29.12
N MET A 81 -4.36 -13.07 -28.89
CA MET A 81 -3.40 -12.83 -29.96
C MET A 81 -3.06 -14.16 -30.61
N ASP A 82 -3.55 -14.34 -31.82
CA ASP A 82 -3.15 -15.40 -32.75
C ASP A 82 -1.69 -15.18 -33.18
N ARG A 83 -0.96 -16.29 -33.37
CA ARG A 83 0.49 -16.31 -33.66
C ARG A 83 0.79 -16.09 -35.14
#